data_AF-A0A8H2XDP0-F1
#
_entry.id   AF-A0A8H2XDP0-F1
#
_cell.length_a   1.000
_cell.length_b   1.000
_cell.length_c   1.000
_cell.angle_alpha   90.00
_cell.angle_beta   90.00
_cell.angle_gamma   90.00
#
_symmetry.space_group_name_H-M   'P 1'
#
loop_
_entity.id
_entity.type
_entity.pdbx_description
1 polymer ?
#
loop_
_entity_poly.entity_id
_entity_poly.type
_entity_poly.pdbx_seq_one_letter_code
_entity_poly.pdbx_strand_id
1 'polypeptide(L)'
;MSRPGPRRDHSIGPLSEITSSHTPGTWTPKNIATRSFENLVALARDQELRREAKKLVWRDKGENPAELTTIEGCFNHAWTGGKRAGTLAFGIRAGVNLFLLLFRIIRTPRKLKFALIRHAVFGTDSFRFAAMMGTFVAVYKFFINALPLIPNNKLPEILRYTPPTTQSELDSHSSGEPLYIKRKEEKGPATEVTDEKPPSKDVFVRKPVARWHALVAGALAGLAVAFETPDRRLTIAQQIFVRGLQGSYNFWSKRFGMRIPFGDVMVFSLCCGQIMYAFLLSPTTIPRSYRVWIQRASKVPAACVRMNHDLTRTGKFNLEDIKELINWEVSAVFAPQVCTA
;
A
#
# COMPACT_ATOMS: atom_id res chain seq x y z
N MET A 1 27.71 -50.98 -20.45
CA MET A 1 27.25 -49.73 -19.81
C MET A 1 26.07 -49.19 -20.60
N SER A 2 24.85 -49.54 -20.20
CA SER A 2 23.62 -49.15 -20.91
C SER A 2 22.91 -48.06 -20.11
N ARG A 3 22.65 -46.91 -20.76
CA ARG A 3 21.95 -45.76 -20.17
C ARG A 3 20.50 -46.12 -19.81
N PRO A 4 19.97 -45.71 -18.64
CA PRO A 4 18.54 -45.82 -18.37
C PRO A 4 17.76 -44.76 -19.18
N GLY A 5 16.66 -45.19 -19.79
CA GLY A 5 15.79 -44.35 -20.63
C GLY A 5 15.02 -43.25 -19.86
N PRO A 6 14.39 -42.32 -20.60
CA PRO A 6 13.74 -41.15 -20.03
C PRO A 6 12.49 -41.53 -19.23
N ARG A 7 12.34 -40.96 -18.03
CA ARG A 7 11.13 -41.08 -17.21
C ARG A 7 9.94 -40.47 -17.95
N ARG A 8 8.84 -41.21 -17.99
CA ARG A 8 7.56 -40.81 -18.57
C ARG A 8 7.03 -39.53 -17.91
N ASP A 9 6.57 -38.60 -18.74
CA ASP A 9 5.79 -37.44 -18.35
C ASP A 9 4.46 -37.90 -17.73
N HIS A 10 4.20 -37.51 -16.49
CA HIS A 10 2.86 -37.61 -15.90
C HIS A 10 2.02 -36.44 -16.41
N SER A 11 1.26 -36.68 -17.47
CA SER A 11 0.09 -35.87 -17.83
C SER A 11 -0.94 -35.99 -16.70
N ILE A 12 -1.33 -34.85 -16.12
CA ILE A 12 -2.39 -34.79 -15.10
C ILE A 12 -3.69 -34.45 -15.84
N GLY A 13 -4.69 -35.33 -15.72
CA GLY A 13 -6.03 -35.16 -16.27
C GLY A 13 -6.83 -34.03 -15.61
N PRO A 14 -8.05 -33.75 -16.10
CA PRO A 14 -8.89 -32.64 -15.65
C PRO A 14 -9.28 -32.74 -14.16
N LEU A 15 -9.59 -31.60 -13.53
CA LEU A 15 -9.94 -31.42 -12.10
C LEU A 15 -11.06 -32.33 -11.55
N SER A 16 -11.77 -33.09 -12.39
CA SER A 16 -12.70 -34.14 -11.99
C SER A 16 -12.02 -35.43 -11.52
N GLU A 17 -10.71 -35.57 -11.74
CA GLU A 17 -9.92 -36.75 -11.39
C GLU A 17 -9.21 -36.66 -10.03
N ILE A 18 -9.67 -35.78 -9.13
CA ILE A 18 -9.39 -35.90 -7.69
C ILE A 18 -10.21 -37.09 -7.17
N THR A 19 -9.88 -38.29 -7.64
CA THR A 19 -10.47 -39.54 -7.17
C THR A 19 -9.98 -39.76 -5.75
N SER A 20 -10.93 -39.80 -4.81
CA SER A 20 -10.73 -40.31 -3.47
C SER A 20 -10.33 -41.79 -3.56
N SER A 21 -9.04 -42.10 -3.70
CA SER A 21 -8.55 -43.46 -3.46
C SER A 21 -8.66 -43.73 -1.95
N HIS A 22 -9.83 -44.18 -1.52
CA HIS A 22 -10.06 -44.74 -0.18
C HIS A 22 -9.20 -46.00 -0.04
N THR A 23 -7.97 -45.84 0.46
CA THR A 23 -7.20 -46.92 1.06
C THR A 23 -7.44 -46.87 2.57
N PRO A 24 -8.26 -47.79 3.13
CA PRO A 24 -8.51 -47.84 4.57
C PRO A 24 -7.29 -48.45 5.24
N GLY A 25 -6.35 -47.61 5.68
CA GLY A 25 -5.17 -48.07 6.38
C GLY A 25 -4.22 -46.95 6.75
N THR A 26 -4.18 -46.62 8.05
CA THR A 26 -3.18 -45.77 8.72
C THR A 26 -3.22 -44.27 8.42
N TRP A 27 -4.21 -43.59 9.01
CA TRP A 27 -4.18 -42.15 9.22
C TRP A 27 -3.07 -41.79 10.23
N THR A 28 -1.87 -41.49 9.74
CA THR A 28 -0.80 -40.89 10.55
C THR A 28 -0.66 -39.40 10.20
N PRO A 29 -0.36 -38.52 11.18
CA PRO A 29 -0.27 -37.07 10.95
C PRO A 29 0.80 -36.67 9.91
N LYS A 30 1.85 -37.49 9.74
CA LYS A 30 2.86 -37.29 8.69
C LYS A 30 2.26 -37.42 7.30
N ASN A 31 1.46 -38.47 7.06
CA ASN A 31 0.82 -38.75 5.76
C ASN A 31 -0.21 -37.66 5.36
N ILE A 32 -0.84 -37.02 6.35
CA ILE A 32 -1.79 -35.91 6.11
C ILE A 32 -1.05 -34.66 5.64
N ALA A 33 0.08 -34.33 6.28
CA ALA A 33 0.87 -33.17 5.92
C ALA A 33 1.44 -33.30 4.50
N THR A 34 2.00 -34.46 4.14
CA THR A 34 2.52 -34.72 2.78
C THR A 34 1.42 -34.60 1.73
N ARG A 35 0.24 -35.18 1.96
CA ARG A 35 -0.90 -35.07 1.02
C ARG A 35 -1.41 -33.64 0.86
N SER A 36 -1.48 -32.87 1.94
CA SER A 36 -1.87 -31.45 1.86
C SER A 36 -0.85 -30.62 1.08
N PHE A 37 0.43 -30.93 1.24
CA PHE A 37 1.51 -30.28 0.51
C PHE A 37 1.49 -30.67 -0.96
N GLU A 38 1.31 -31.94 -1.30
CA GLU A 38 1.19 -32.42 -2.69
C GLU A 38 -0.01 -31.79 -3.40
N ASN A 39 -1.15 -31.68 -2.73
CA ASN A 39 -2.33 -30.96 -3.26
C ASN A 39 -2.04 -29.47 -3.47
N LEU A 40 -1.34 -28.81 -2.54
CA LEU A 40 -0.92 -27.41 -2.69
C LEU A 40 0.09 -27.24 -3.82
N VAL A 41 1.00 -28.19 -4.01
CA VAL A 41 1.99 -28.19 -5.10
C VAL A 41 1.31 -28.43 -6.45
N ALA A 42 0.33 -29.34 -6.51
CA ALA A 42 -0.48 -29.58 -7.70
C ALA A 42 -1.30 -28.34 -8.06
N LEU A 43 -1.98 -27.73 -7.07
CA LEU A 43 -2.74 -26.50 -7.25
C LEU A 43 -1.84 -25.31 -7.60
N ALA A 44 -0.64 -25.25 -7.03
CA ALA A 44 0.34 -24.26 -7.43
C ALA A 44 0.81 -24.54 -8.86
N ARG A 45 0.98 -25.79 -9.31
CA ARG A 45 1.47 -26.10 -10.66
C ARG A 45 0.41 -25.86 -11.75
N ASP A 46 -0.86 -25.82 -11.37
CA ASP A 46 -1.96 -25.53 -12.29
C ASP A 46 -1.83 -24.14 -12.92
N GLN A 47 -1.54 -24.12 -14.22
CA GLN A 47 -1.34 -22.89 -14.98
C GLN A 47 -2.66 -22.18 -15.27
N GLU A 48 -3.78 -22.90 -15.33
CA GLU A 48 -5.08 -22.35 -15.68
C GLU A 48 -5.62 -21.54 -14.51
N LEU A 49 -5.60 -22.12 -13.31
CA LEU A 49 -5.94 -21.42 -12.06
C LEU A 49 -5.09 -20.17 -11.84
N ARG A 50 -3.79 -20.22 -12.13
CA ARG A 50 -2.92 -19.04 -12.07
C ARG A 50 -3.33 -17.97 -13.07
N ARG A 51 -3.71 -18.36 -14.30
CA ARG A 51 -4.17 -17.43 -15.33
C ARG A 51 -5.51 -16.80 -14.93
N GLU A 52 -6.45 -17.57 -14.39
CA GLU A 52 -7.74 -17.08 -13.91
C GLU A 52 -7.60 -16.17 -12.69
N ALA A 53 -6.80 -16.56 -11.70
CA ALA A 53 -6.49 -15.72 -10.54
C ALA A 53 -5.79 -14.42 -10.97
N LYS A 54 -4.91 -14.49 -11.98
CA LYS A 54 -4.30 -13.30 -12.56
C LYS A 54 -5.33 -12.41 -13.24
N LYS A 55 -6.31 -12.96 -13.97
CA LYS A 55 -7.42 -12.19 -14.59
C LYS A 55 -8.34 -11.54 -13.56
N LEU A 56 -8.49 -12.16 -12.39
CA LEU A 56 -9.28 -11.59 -11.29
C LEU A 56 -8.64 -10.31 -10.74
N VAL A 57 -7.31 -10.29 -10.60
CA VAL A 57 -6.54 -9.18 -10.02
C VAL A 57 -6.12 -8.16 -11.07
N TRP A 58 -5.68 -8.64 -12.23
CA TRP A 58 -5.08 -7.85 -13.31
C TRP A 58 -5.94 -7.89 -14.55
N ARG A 59 -6.02 -6.74 -15.22
CA ARG A 59 -6.61 -6.63 -16.55
C ARG A 59 -5.71 -7.33 -17.57
N ASP A 60 -6.31 -8.02 -18.54
CA ASP A 60 -5.54 -8.65 -19.61
C ASP A 60 -4.83 -7.58 -20.46
N LYS A 61 -3.60 -7.88 -20.87
CA LYS A 61 -2.79 -6.97 -21.68
C LYS A 61 -3.39 -6.86 -23.08
N GLY A 62 -3.58 -5.64 -23.57
CA GLY A 62 -4.20 -5.38 -24.88
C GLY A 62 -5.73 -5.27 -24.88
N GLU A 63 -6.41 -5.43 -23.74
CA GLU A 63 -7.83 -5.10 -23.64
C GLU A 63 -8.03 -3.59 -23.84
N ASN A 64 -8.99 -3.18 -24.66
CA ASN A 64 -9.28 -1.77 -24.86
C ASN A 64 -9.78 -1.13 -23.55
N PRO A 65 -9.47 0.15 -23.28
CA PRO A 65 -10.09 0.87 -22.17
C PRO A 65 -11.62 0.79 -22.29
N ALA A 66 -12.32 0.55 -21.18
CA ALA A 66 -13.78 0.50 -21.20
C ALA A 66 -14.34 1.86 -21.67
N GLU A 67 -15.03 1.87 -22.81
CA GLU A 67 -15.72 3.05 -23.31
C GLU A 67 -17.09 3.14 -22.64
N LEU A 68 -17.14 3.94 -21.58
CA LEU A 68 -18.35 4.17 -20.81
C LEU A 68 -19.03 5.44 -21.32
N THR A 69 -20.26 5.32 -21.80
CA THR A 69 -21.12 6.43 -22.27
C THR A 69 -22.33 6.64 -21.37
N THR A 70 -22.74 5.62 -20.63
CA THR A 70 -23.92 5.65 -19.74
C THR A 70 -23.50 5.65 -18.27
N ILE A 71 -24.26 6.36 -17.42
CA ILE A 71 -24.07 6.40 -15.96
C ILE A 71 -24.18 5.00 -15.35
N GLU A 72 -25.12 4.18 -15.82
CA GLU A 72 -25.28 2.79 -15.38
C GLU A 72 -24.03 1.95 -15.71
N GLY A 73 -23.49 2.12 -16.92
CA GLY A 73 -22.22 1.49 -17.30
C GLY A 73 -21.07 1.91 -16.39
N CYS A 74 -21.02 3.20 -16.02
CA CYS A 74 -20.04 3.71 -15.06
C CYS A 74 -20.21 3.08 -13.67
N PHE A 75 -21.45 2.93 -13.20
CA PHE A 75 -21.74 2.27 -11.93
C PHE A 75 -21.33 0.80 -11.93
N ASN A 76 -21.71 0.03 -12.95
CA ASN A 76 -21.37 -1.38 -13.05
C ASN A 76 -19.85 -1.61 -13.15
N HIS A 77 -19.16 -0.75 -13.89
CA HIS A 77 -17.70 -0.77 -13.98
C HIS A 77 -17.05 -0.43 -12.62
N ALA A 78 -17.54 0.61 -11.96
CA ALA A 78 -17.07 1.04 -10.65
C ALA A 78 -17.28 -0.05 -9.58
N TRP A 79 -18.47 -0.65 -9.53
CA TRP A 79 -18.83 -1.72 -8.62
C TRP A 79 -17.95 -2.96 -8.81
N THR A 80 -17.75 -3.39 -10.06
CA THR A 80 -16.86 -4.52 -10.38
C THR A 80 -15.42 -4.23 -9.95
N GLY A 81 -14.95 -2.99 -10.17
CA GLY A 81 -13.65 -2.53 -9.67
C GLY A 81 -13.55 -2.54 -8.15
N GLY A 82 -14.58 -2.06 -7.45
CA GLY A 82 -14.67 -2.03 -6.00
C GLY A 82 -14.65 -3.42 -5.38
N LYS A 83 -15.43 -4.37 -5.94
CA LYS A 83 -15.41 -5.78 -5.49
C LYS A 83 -14.01 -6.40 -5.60
N ARG A 84 -13.34 -6.24 -6.75
CA ARG A 84 -11.98 -6.77 -6.95
C ARG A 84 -10.99 -6.16 -5.95
N ALA A 85 -11.04 -4.84 -5.76
CA ALA A 85 -10.17 -4.14 -4.82
C ALA A 85 -10.44 -4.54 -3.36
N GLY A 86 -11.70 -4.66 -2.96
CA GLY A 86 -12.11 -5.08 -1.62
C GLY A 86 -11.66 -6.51 -1.31
N THR A 87 -11.85 -7.45 -2.24
CA THR A 87 -11.40 -8.85 -2.06
C THR A 87 -9.87 -8.94 -1.94
N LEU A 88 -9.13 -8.19 -2.77
CA LEU A 88 -7.68 -8.15 -2.68
C LEU A 88 -7.21 -7.55 -1.34
N ALA A 89 -7.81 -6.44 -0.92
CA ALA A 89 -7.50 -5.77 0.34
C ALA A 89 -7.78 -6.68 1.55
N PHE A 90 -8.92 -7.39 1.54
CA PHE A 90 -9.24 -8.41 2.54
C PHE A 90 -8.16 -9.50 2.58
N GLY A 91 -7.81 -10.06 1.42
CA GLY A 91 -6.83 -11.15 1.32
C GLY A 91 -5.45 -10.75 1.84
N ILE A 92 -4.96 -9.56 1.50
CA ILE A 92 -3.68 -9.04 2.00
C ILE A 92 -3.73 -8.89 3.53
N ARG A 93 -4.79 -8.29 4.07
CA ARG A 93 -4.86 -8.03 5.52
C ARG A 93 -5.06 -9.30 6.34
N ALA A 94 -5.94 -10.20 5.89
CA ALA A 94 -6.11 -11.52 6.48
C ALA A 94 -4.81 -12.34 6.40
N GLY A 95 -4.09 -12.26 5.27
CA GLY A 95 -2.81 -12.94 5.07
C GLY A 95 -1.73 -12.46 6.04
N VAL A 96 -1.56 -11.15 6.21
CA VAL A 96 -0.61 -10.58 7.18
C VAL A 96 -0.99 -10.97 8.62
N ASN A 97 -2.28 -10.88 8.99
CA ASN A 97 -2.74 -11.29 10.32
C ASN A 97 -2.48 -12.78 10.59
N LEU A 98 -2.74 -13.64 9.60
CA LEU A 98 -2.45 -15.06 9.69
C LEU A 98 -0.94 -15.32 9.79
N PHE A 99 -0.13 -14.61 9.02
CA PHE A 99 1.34 -14.72 9.07
C PHE A 99 1.90 -14.34 10.45
N LEU A 100 1.43 -13.22 11.03
CA LEU A 100 1.82 -12.82 12.39
C LEU A 100 1.35 -13.85 13.43
N LEU A 101 0.16 -14.44 13.24
CA LEU A 101 -0.34 -15.49 14.10
C LEU A 101 0.54 -16.75 14.06
N LEU A 102 1.16 -17.09 12.93
CA LEU A 102 2.03 -18.27 12.82
C LEU A 102 3.22 -18.22 13.80
N PHE A 103 3.78 -17.04 14.07
CA PHE A 103 4.85 -16.89 15.06
C PHE A 103 4.36 -17.09 16.50
N ARG A 104 3.09 -16.78 16.77
CA ARG A 104 2.49 -16.87 18.11
C ARG A 104 1.84 -18.24 18.38
N ILE A 105 1.42 -18.95 17.33
CA ILE A 105 0.61 -20.16 17.45
C ILE A 105 1.37 -21.35 18.04
N ILE A 106 2.70 -21.34 17.97
CA ILE A 106 3.58 -22.37 18.55
C ILE A 106 3.45 -22.38 20.08
N ARG A 107 3.36 -21.20 20.72
CA ARG A 107 3.23 -21.04 22.18
C ARG A 107 1.78 -21.03 22.69
N THR A 108 0.79 -21.10 21.80
CA THR A 108 -0.64 -20.98 22.18
C THR A 108 -1.26 -22.36 22.47
N PRO A 109 -2.11 -22.52 23.50
CA PRO A 109 -2.78 -23.79 23.79
C PRO A 109 -3.74 -24.22 22.68
N ARG A 110 -3.82 -25.54 22.40
CA ARG A 110 -4.55 -26.12 21.25
C ARG A 110 -6.02 -25.71 21.15
N LYS A 111 -6.71 -25.56 22.29
CA LYS A 111 -8.14 -25.19 22.35
C LYS A 111 -8.42 -23.77 21.81
N LEU A 112 -7.45 -22.86 21.90
CA LEU A 112 -7.60 -21.48 21.43
C LEU A 112 -7.12 -21.27 19.99
N LYS A 113 -6.32 -22.20 19.43
CA LYS A 113 -5.71 -22.05 18.10
C LYS A 113 -6.74 -21.82 17.00
N PHE A 114 -7.81 -22.60 16.98
CA PHE A 114 -8.85 -22.48 15.94
C PHE A 114 -9.61 -21.16 16.03
N ALA A 115 -9.97 -20.73 17.24
CA ALA A 115 -10.61 -19.43 17.47
C ALA A 115 -9.68 -18.26 17.05
N LEU A 116 -8.38 -18.36 17.37
CA LEU A 116 -7.38 -17.36 16.98
C LEU A 116 -7.18 -17.31 15.46
N ILE A 117 -7.14 -18.46 14.78
CA ILE A 117 -7.03 -18.53 13.32
C ILE A 117 -8.27 -17.92 12.66
N ARG A 118 -9.47 -18.30 13.12
CA ARG A 118 -10.72 -17.72 12.61
C ARG A 118 -10.74 -16.20 12.80
N HIS A 119 -10.34 -15.71 13.97
CA HIS A 119 -10.29 -14.28 14.25
C HIS A 119 -9.21 -13.55 13.43
N ALA A 120 -8.08 -14.19 13.15
CA ALA A 120 -7.04 -13.59 12.31
C ALA A 120 -7.50 -13.45 10.84
N VAL A 121 -8.20 -14.45 10.31
CA VAL A 121 -8.68 -14.46 8.92
C VAL A 121 -9.95 -13.60 8.77
N PHE A 122 -10.95 -13.82 9.63
CA PHE A 122 -12.26 -13.16 9.57
C PHE A 122 -12.42 -12.05 10.63
N GLY A 123 -11.31 -11.44 11.03
CA GLY A 123 -11.31 -10.33 11.96
C GLY A 123 -12.07 -9.13 11.41
N THR A 124 -12.73 -8.39 12.30
CA THR A 124 -13.46 -7.16 11.95
C THR A 124 -12.55 -6.15 11.24
N ASP A 125 -11.26 -6.13 11.57
CA ASP A 125 -10.25 -5.28 10.91
C ASP A 125 -10.03 -5.60 9.44
N SER A 126 -10.13 -6.86 9.02
CA SER A 126 -10.00 -7.26 7.62
C SER A 126 -11.20 -6.77 6.82
N PHE A 127 -12.41 -6.90 7.38
CA PHE A 127 -13.64 -6.41 6.76
C PHE A 127 -13.69 -4.88 6.66
N ARG A 128 -13.28 -4.16 7.71
CA ARG A 128 -13.25 -2.69 7.70
C ARG A 128 -12.28 -2.14 6.66
N PHE A 129 -11.09 -2.73 6.57
CA PHE A 129 -10.10 -2.35 5.56
C PHE A 129 -10.57 -2.70 4.14
N ALA A 130 -11.22 -3.85 3.96
CA ALA A 130 -11.80 -4.25 2.68
C ALA A 130 -12.93 -3.31 2.24
N ALA A 131 -13.81 -2.92 3.18
CA ALA A 131 -14.87 -1.94 2.94
C ALA A 131 -14.29 -0.56 2.59
N MET A 132 -13.25 -0.11 3.31
CA MET A 132 -12.54 1.13 3.02
C MET A 132 -11.97 1.12 1.59
N MET A 133 -11.19 0.10 1.23
CA MET A 133 -10.56 0.00 -0.11
C MET A 133 -11.58 -0.22 -1.23
N GLY A 134 -12.59 -1.07 -1.00
CA GLY A 134 -13.64 -1.36 -1.97
C GLY A 134 -14.49 -0.13 -2.28
N THR A 135 -14.96 0.58 -1.24
CA THR A 135 -15.72 1.82 -1.40
C THR A 135 -14.88 2.93 -2.01
N PHE A 136 -13.61 3.08 -1.59
CA PHE A 136 -12.71 4.06 -2.20
C PHE A 136 -12.61 3.86 -3.71
N VAL A 137 -12.32 2.62 -4.15
CA VAL A 137 -12.15 2.32 -5.58
C VAL A 137 -13.47 2.46 -6.34
N ALA A 138 -14.59 2.03 -5.77
CA ALA A 138 -15.90 2.18 -6.40
C ALA A 138 -16.26 3.66 -6.59
N VAL A 139 -16.18 4.47 -5.53
CA VAL A 139 -16.50 5.91 -5.60
C VAL A 139 -15.55 6.62 -6.56
N TYR A 140 -14.24 6.38 -6.46
CA TYR A 140 -13.25 6.98 -7.35
C TYR A 140 -13.52 6.64 -8.82
N LYS A 141 -13.73 5.36 -9.13
CA LYS A 141 -14.03 4.90 -10.49
C LYS A 141 -15.36 5.41 -11.01
N PHE A 142 -16.37 5.57 -10.15
CA PHE A 142 -17.64 6.12 -10.55
C PHE A 142 -17.46 7.58 -10.98
N PHE A 143 -16.90 8.44 -10.11
CA PHE A 143 -16.76 9.86 -10.41
C PHE A 143 -15.78 10.16 -11.54
N ILE A 144 -14.66 9.44 -11.65
CA ILE A 144 -13.70 9.68 -12.73
C ILE A 144 -14.27 9.37 -14.12
N ASN A 145 -15.23 8.44 -14.22
CA ASN A 145 -15.89 8.08 -15.48
C ASN A 145 -17.22 8.81 -15.69
N ALA A 146 -17.93 9.18 -14.62
CA ALA A 146 -19.21 9.89 -14.70
C ALA A 146 -19.05 11.40 -14.92
N LEU A 147 -18.05 12.05 -14.32
CA LEU A 147 -17.83 13.49 -14.48
C LEU A 147 -17.58 13.92 -15.93
N PRO A 148 -16.80 13.18 -16.74
CA PRO A 148 -16.62 13.50 -18.17
C PRO A 148 -17.90 13.37 -19.02
N LEU A 149 -18.96 12.73 -18.52
CA LEU A 149 -20.26 12.67 -19.21
C LEU A 149 -21.02 14.00 -19.11
N ILE A 150 -20.64 14.88 -18.18
CA ILE A 150 -21.25 16.20 -18.03
C ILE A 150 -20.77 17.07 -19.20
N PRO A 151 -21.68 17.55 -20.06
CA PRO A 151 -21.28 18.28 -21.24
C PRO A 151 -20.69 19.64 -20.84
N ASN A 152 -19.56 19.99 -21.47
CA ASN A 152 -18.71 21.13 -21.12
C ASN A 152 -19.47 22.49 -21.17
N ASN A 153 -20.51 22.57 -21.99
CA ASN A 153 -21.37 23.74 -22.13
C ASN A 153 -22.19 24.07 -20.86
N LYS A 154 -22.50 23.08 -20.02
CA LYS A 154 -23.24 23.26 -18.75
C LYS A 154 -22.34 23.62 -17.58
N LEU A 155 -21.02 23.57 -17.74
CA LEU A 155 -20.07 23.92 -16.68
C LEU A 155 -19.85 25.44 -16.62
N PRO A 156 -19.69 26.01 -15.42
CA PRO A 156 -19.26 27.40 -15.26
C PRO A 156 -17.87 27.58 -15.89
N GLU A 157 -17.58 28.78 -16.37
CA GLU A 157 -16.39 29.09 -17.19
C GLU A 157 -15.07 28.63 -16.56
N ILE A 158 -14.96 28.71 -15.22
CA ILE A 158 -13.80 28.29 -14.43
C ILE A 158 -13.52 26.78 -14.51
N LEU A 159 -14.56 25.96 -14.71
CA LEU A 159 -14.47 24.48 -14.73
C LEU A 159 -14.45 23.90 -16.14
N ARG A 160 -14.61 24.74 -17.17
CA ARG A 160 -14.61 24.30 -18.56
C ARG A 160 -13.24 23.75 -18.94
N TYR A 161 -13.25 22.61 -19.58
CA TYR A 161 -12.04 22.05 -20.17
C TYR A 161 -11.85 22.62 -21.56
N THR A 162 -10.82 23.45 -21.74
CA THR A 162 -10.30 23.79 -23.06
C THR A 162 -9.22 22.76 -23.42
N PRO A 163 -9.42 21.93 -24.47
CA PRO A 163 -8.34 21.10 -24.96
C PRO A 163 -7.16 22.01 -25.38
N PRO A 164 -5.92 21.60 -25.12
CA PRO A 164 -4.77 22.34 -25.65
C PRO A 164 -4.91 22.36 -27.18
N THR A 165 -4.89 23.56 -27.77
CA THR A 165 -4.85 23.73 -29.22
C THR A 165 -3.64 22.98 -29.75
N THR A 166 -3.86 21.93 -30.53
CA THR A 166 -2.82 21.30 -31.33
C THR A 166 -2.39 22.33 -32.37
N GLN A 167 -1.30 23.05 -32.11
CA GLN A 167 -0.61 23.77 -33.17
C GLN A 167 -0.02 22.71 -34.09
N SER A 168 -0.69 22.48 -35.22
CA SER A 168 -0.11 21.76 -36.34
C SER A 168 1.02 22.59 -36.94
N GLU A 169 2.17 21.92 -37.01
CA GLU A 169 3.30 22.13 -37.92
C GLU A 169 4.24 23.32 -37.69
N LEU A 170 5.53 22.92 -37.60
CA LEU A 170 6.72 23.68 -37.93
C LEU A 170 7.08 24.84 -36.99
N ASP A 171 7.68 24.52 -35.84
CA ASP A 171 8.89 25.24 -35.44
C ASP A 171 9.74 24.49 -34.39
N SER A 172 11.03 24.50 -34.68
CA SER A 172 12.15 23.91 -33.97
C SER A 172 12.33 24.43 -32.54
N HIS A 173 12.65 23.49 -31.65
CA HIS A 173 13.26 23.65 -30.33
C HIS A 173 12.45 24.34 -29.21
N SER A 174 12.24 23.53 -28.16
CA SER A 174 11.89 23.90 -26.79
C SER A 174 10.39 23.86 -26.44
N SER A 175 10.15 23.22 -25.29
CA SER A 175 8.92 23.16 -24.49
C SER A 175 7.82 22.18 -24.91
N GLY A 176 7.66 21.12 -24.08
CA GLY A 176 6.39 20.42 -23.94
C GLY A 176 6.32 18.96 -24.38
N GLU A 177 7.33 18.12 -24.12
CA GLU A 177 7.11 16.67 -24.24
C GLU A 177 6.22 16.14 -23.10
N PRO A 178 5.07 15.50 -23.41
CA PRO A 178 4.19 14.93 -22.40
C PRO A 178 4.80 13.67 -21.78
N LEU A 179 4.50 13.51 -20.49
CA LEU A 179 5.06 12.53 -19.57
C LEU A 179 4.61 11.10 -19.92
N TYR A 180 5.30 10.45 -20.87
CA TYR A 180 5.26 8.99 -21.04
C TYR A 180 6.54 8.34 -20.50
N ILE A 181 6.37 7.14 -19.94
CA ILE A 181 7.47 6.29 -19.47
C ILE A 181 8.22 5.77 -20.70
N LYS A 182 9.37 6.37 -21.01
CA LYS A 182 10.37 5.72 -21.87
C LYS A 182 11.00 4.59 -21.06
N ARG A 183 10.64 3.34 -21.36
CA ARG A 183 11.35 2.17 -20.85
C ARG A 183 12.79 2.29 -21.37
N LYS A 184 13.76 2.33 -20.46
CA LYS A 184 15.19 2.28 -20.78
C LYS A 184 15.45 0.92 -21.42
N GLU A 185 15.63 0.89 -22.73
CA GLU A 185 16.15 -0.28 -23.44
C GLU A 185 17.62 -0.41 -23.05
N GLU A 186 17.93 -1.41 -22.22
CA GLU A 186 19.30 -1.85 -22.03
C GLU A 186 19.75 -2.55 -23.31
N LYS A 187 20.80 -2.00 -23.92
CA LYS A 187 21.46 -2.49 -25.11
C LYS A 187 22.23 -3.77 -24.73
N GLY A 188 21.65 -4.94 -24.98
CA GLY A 188 22.36 -6.21 -25.06
C GLY A 188 22.57 -6.62 -26.53
N PRO A 189 23.69 -7.25 -26.91
CA PRO A 189 23.96 -7.60 -28.29
C PRO A 189 23.04 -8.71 -28.79
N ALA A 190 22.69 -8.60 -30.07
CA ALA A 190 21.70 -9.39 -30.78
C ALA A 190 22.19 -10.80 -31.09
N THR A 191 21.37 -11.81 -30.75
CA THR A 191 21.29 -13.07 -31.48
C THR A 191 19.89 -13.69 -31.34
N GLU A 192 19.35 -14.16 -32.47
CA GLU A 192 18.30 -15.19 -32.65
C GLU A 192 16.79 -14.83 -32.66
N VAL A 193 16.25 -14.94 -33.89
CA VAL A 193 14.92 -15.36 -34.35
C VAL A 193 13.71 -14.60 -33.77
N THR A 194 13.31 -13.57 -34.51
CA THR A 194 12.04 -12.86 -34.32
C THR A 194 10.87 -13.67 -34.87
N ASP A 195 10.15 -14.35 -33.97
CA ASP A 195 8.70 -14.48 -34.11
C ASP A 195 8.13 -13.04 -34.07
N GLU A 196 7.55 -12.57 -35.17
CA GLU A 196 6.87 -11.27 -35.22
C GLU A 196 5.66 -11.28 -34.28
N LYS A 197 5.90 -10.89 -33.03
CA LYS A 197 4.85 -10.57 -32.09
C LYS A 197 4.17 -9.30 -32.59
N PRO A 198 2.84 -9.30 -32.84
CA PRO A 198 2.17 -8.10 -33.34
C PRO A 198 2.44 -6.93 -32.39
N PRO A 199 2.68 -5.72 -32.92
CA PRO A 199 3.00 -4.56 -32.10
C PRO A 199 1.91 -4.41 -31.04
N SER A 200 2.30 -4.47 -29.77
CA SER A 200 1.41 -4.26 -28.65
C SER A 200 0.71 -2.92 -28.85
N LYS A 201 -0.58 -2.96 -29.18
CA LYS A 201 -1.47 -1.78 -29.23
C LYS A 201 -1.71 -1.23 -27.82
N ASP A 202 -0.63 -0.98 -27.07
CA ASP A 202 -0.64 -0.34 -25.76
C ASP A 202 -0.60 1.19 -25.92
N VAL A 203 -1.20 1.73 -26.98
CA VAL A 203 -1.43 3.17 -27.10
C VAL A 203 -2.63 3.49 -26.22
N PHE A 204 -2.35 3.82 -24.95
CA PHE A 204 -3.35 4.37 -24.04
C PHE A 204 -3.79 5.75 -24.56
N VAL A 205 -4.75 5.79 -25.48
CA VAL A 205 -5.45 7.02 -25.83
C VAL A 205 -6.33 7.37 -24.63
N ARG A 206 -5.77 8.14 -23.70
CA ARG A 206 -6.53 8.69 -22.58
C ARG A 206 -7.50 9.71 -23.14
N LYS A 207 -8.79 9.56 -22.81
CA LYS A 207 -9.78 10.61 -23.06
C LYS A 207 -9.27 11.92 -22.44
N PRO A 208 -9.26 13.04 -23.17
CA PRO A 208 -8.83 14.31 -22.63
C PRO A 208 -9.84 14.75 -21.56
N VAL A 209 -9.48 14.53 -20.29
CA VAL A 209 -10.32 14.86 -19.12
C VAL A 209 -9.69 16.01 -18.34
N ALA A 210 -10.53 16.91 -17.82
CA ALA A 210 -10.03 18.01 -17.03
C ALA A 210 -9.40 17.51 -15.73
N ARG A 211 -8.29 18.11 -15.32
CA ARG A 211 -7.49 17.66 -14.16
C ARG A 211 -8.27 17.74 -12.84
N TRP A 212 -9.24 18.66 -12.74
CA TRP A 212 -10.10 18.80 -11.56
C TRP A 212 -11.01 17.59 -11.33
N HIS A 213 -11.31 16.79 -12.37
CA HIS A 213 -12.14 15.58 -12.23
C HIS A 213 -11.48 14.57 -11.30
N ALA A 214 -10.16 14.38 -11.44
CA ALA A 214 -9.38 13.51 -10.56
C ALA A 214 -9.31 14.05 -9.12
N LEU A 215 -9.28 15.39 -8.95
CA LEU A 215 -9.30 16.02 -7.64
C LEU A 215 -10.64 15.80 -6.93
N VAL A 216 -11.76 16.03 -7.62
CA VAL A 216 -13.12 15.81 -7.06
C VAL A 216 -13.38 14.34 -6.79
N ALA A 217 -13.05 13.46 -7.74
CA ALA A 217 -13.18 12.01 -7.56
C ALA A 217 -12.34 11.52 -6.37
N GLY A 218 -11.11 12.03 -6.22
CA GLY A 218 -10.24 11.72 -5.09
C GLY A 218 -10.78 12.23 -3.75
N ALA A 219 -11.29 13.46 -3.70
CA ALA A 219 -11.87 14.04 -2.48
C ALA A 219 -13.11 13.27 -2.00
N LEU A 220 -14.02 12.93 -2.93
CA LEU A 220 -15.21 12.13 -2.62
C LEU A 220 -14.85 10.70 -2.22
N ALA A 221 -13.90 10.07 -2.94
CA ALA A 221 -13.42 8.73 -2.58
C ALA A 221 -12.71 8.72 -1.22
N GLY A 222 -12.04 9.81 -0.84
CA GLY A 222 -11.35 9.95 0.45
C GLY A 222 -12.27 9.78 1.66
N LEU A 223 -13.58 10.04 1.52
CA LEU A 223 -14.55 9.78 2.58
C LEU A 223 -14.63 8.29 2.96
N ALA A 224 -14.21 7.38 2.08
CA ALA A 224 -14.13 5.95 2.38
C ALA A 224 -13.18 5.62 3.53
N VAL A 225 -12.21 6.50 3.86
CA VAL A 225 -11.36 6.35 5.04
C VAL A 225 -12.18 6.32 6.34
N ALA A 226 -13.39 6.87 6.34
CA ALA A 226 -14.31 6.82 7.48
C ALA A 226 -14.78 5.40 7.86
N PHE A 227 -14.56 4.37 7.04
CA PHE A 227 -14.83 2.98 7.45
C PHE A 227 -13.81 2.45 8.49
N GLU A 228 -12.66 3.10 8.61
CA GLU A 228 -11.55 2.64 9.44
C GLU A 228 -11.65 3.11 10.91
N THR A 229 -10.77 2.66 11.81
CA THR A 229 -10.69 3.18 13.19
C THR A 229 -9.99 4.54 13.24
N PRO A 230 -10.34 5.45 14.16
CA PRO A 230 -9.78 6.81 14.21
C PRO A 230 -8.24 6.82 14.21
N ASP A 231 -7.59 5.94 14.99
CA ASP A 231 -6.12 5.85 15.03
C ASP A 231 -5.51 5.44 13.68
N ARG A 232 -6.17 4.50 13.00
CA ARG A 232 -5.70 3.97 11.72
C ARG A 232 -6.00 4.93 10.57
N ARG A 233 -7.09 5.69 10.65
CA ARG A 233 -7.40 6.80 9.72
C ARG A 233 -6.28 7.83 9.72
N LEU A 234 -5.83 8.26 10.89
CA LEU A 234 -4.75 9.24 11.00
C LEU A 234 -3.44 8.72 10.40
N THR A 235 -3.11 7.46 10.67
CA THR A 235 -1.92 6.80 10.11
C THR A 235 -1.99 6.71 8.59
N ILE A 236 -3.12 6.26 8.03
CA ILE A 236 -3.34 6.17 6.58
C ILE A 236 -3.29 7.55 5.95
N ALA A 237 -3.97 8.54 6.54
CA ALA A 237 -3.99 9.91 6.05
C ALA A 237 -2.58 10.49 5.97
N GLN A 238 -1.77 10.31 7.01
CA GLN A 238 -0.38 10.78 7.02
C GLN A 238 0.44 10.14 5.89
N GLN A 239 0.35 8.81 5.73
CA GLN A 239 1.09 8.10 4.68
C GLN A 239 0.69 8.56 3.27
N ILE A 240 -0.61 8.70 3.02
CA ILE A 240 -1.12 9.15 1.72
C ILE A 240 -0.79 10.63 1.50
N PHE A 241 -0.88 11.46 2.53
CA PHE A 241 -0.56 12.89 2.46
C PHE A 241 0.89 13.13 2.03
N VAL A 242 1.84 12.44 2.67
CA VAL A 242 3.27 12.55 2.31
C VAL A 242 3.50 12.11 0.86
N ARG A 243 2.87 11.01 0.42
CA ARG A 243 2.96 10.56 -0.98
C ARG A 243 2.33 11.57 -1.95
N GLY A 244 1.21 12.19 -1.55
CA GLY A 244 0.54 13.25 -2.31
C GLY A 244 1.40 14.49 -2.46
N LEU A 245 2.09 14.91 -1.39
CA LEU A 245 3.04 16.02 -1.40
C LEU A 245 4.23 15.71 -2.31
N GLN A 246 4.80 14.51 -2.22
CA GLN A 246 5.88 14.05 -3.10
C GLN A 246 5.44 14.07 -4.58
N GLY A 247 4.23 13.59 -4.88
CA GLY A 247 3.66 13.64 -6.23
C GLY A 247 3.45 15.07 -6.73
N SER A 248 2.98 15.96 -5.86
CA SER A 248 2.76 17.38 -6.16
C SER A 248 4.07 18.12 -6.42
N TYR A 249 5.08 17.89 -5.59
CA TYR A 249 6.43 18.42 -5.80
C TYR A 249 7.02 17.92 -7.12
N ASN A 250 6.92 16.63 -7.43
CA ASN A 250 7.40 16.07 -8.70
C ASN A 250 6.67 16.67 -9.91
N PHE A 251 5.38 16.98 -9.79
CA PHE A 251 4.63 17.67 -10.83
C PHE A 251 5.09 19.13 -10.99
N TRP A 252 5.20 19.86 -9.88
CA TRP A 252 5.55 21.27 -9.86
C TRP A 252 7.00 21.54 -10.29
N SER A 253 7.95 20.75 -9.76
CA SER A 253 9.37 20.82 -10.10
C SER A 253 9.61 20.62 -11.60
N LYS A 254 8.87 19.71 -12.26
CA LYS A 254 8.94 19.53 -13.71
C LYS A 254 8.40 20.73 -14.49
N ARG A 255 7.38 21.42 -13.98
CA ARG A 255 6.76 22.58 -14.66
C ARG A 255 7.61 23.84 -14.56
N PHE A 256 8.26 24.06 -13.42
CA PHE A 256 8.99 25.29 -13.10
C PHE A 256 10.52 25.13 -13.12
N GLY A 257 11.05 23.94 -13.38
CA GLY A 257 12.49 23.67 -13.42
C GLY A 257 13.20 23.79 -12.06
N MET A 258 12.46 23.96 -10.96
CA MET A 258 13.04 24.12 -9.63
C MET A 258 13.47 22.77 -9.07
N ARG A 259 14.79 22.52 -9.04
CA ARG A 259 15.39 21.34 -8.40
C ARG A 259 16.29 21.79 -7.26
N ILE A 260 15.79 21.68 -6.03
CA ILE A 260 16.55 22.02 -4.83
C ILE A 260 17.57 20.89 -4.56
N PRO A 261 18.88 21.16 -4.49
CA PRO A 261 19.87 20.15 -4.13
C PRO A 261 19.68 19.72 -2.67
N PHE A 262 19.73 18.41 -2.39
CA PHE A 262 19.56 17.82 -1.05
C PHE A 262 18.27 18.23 -0.32
N GLY A 263 17.19 18.54 -1.05
CA GLY A 263 15.92 18.99 -0.46
C GLY A 263 15.28 17.97 0.50
N ASP A 264 15.50 16.69 0.25
CA ASP A 264 15.09 15.60 1.15
C ASP A 264 15.82 15.66 2.50
N VAL A 265 17.13 15.93 2.50
CA VAL A 265 17.93 16.12 3.72
C VAL A 265 17.47 17.36 4.47
N MET A 266 17.23 18.48 3.77
CA MET A 266 16.74 19.71 4.42
C MET A 266 15.39 19.49 5.10
N VAL A 267 14.43 18.87 4.42
CA VAL A 267 13.10 18.56 4.99
C VAL A 267 13.23 17.59 6.16
N PHE A 268 14.09 16.58 6.06
CA PHE A 268 14.35 15.64 7.15
C PHE A 268 14.94 16.35 8.38
N SER A 269 15.98 17.17 8.19
CA SER A 269 16.61 17.94 9.26
C SER A 269 15.61 18.91 9.93
N LEU A 270 14.78 19.59 9.15
CA LEU A 270 13.74 20.49 9.67
C LEU A 270 12.68 19.73 10.47
N CYS A 271 12.20 18.60 9.98
CA CYS A 271 11.25 17.75 10.72
C CYS A 271 11.86 17.22 12.03
N CYS A 272 13.10 16.72 12.01
CA CYS A 272 13.79 16.26 13.22
C CYS A 272 13.95 17.40 14.23
N GLY A 273 14.36 18.59 13.78
CA GLY A 273 14.44 19.79 14.62
C GLY A 273 13.10 20.16 15.24
N GLN A 274 12.01 20.14 14.47
CA GLN A 274 10.66 20.40 14.97
C GLN A 274 10.19 19.38 16.01
N ILE A 275 10.47 18.09 15.80
CA ILE A 275 10.12 17.04 16.75
C ILE A 275 10.90 17.22 18.07
N MET A 276 12.19 17.54 18.00
CA MET A 276 13.00 17.81 19.19
C MET A 276 12.58 19.10 19.90
N TYR A 277 12.27 20.16 19.15
CA TYR A 277 11.71 21.38 19.69
C TYR A 277 10.38 21.11 20.43
N ALA A 278 9.49 20.32 19.83
CA ALA A 278 8.24 19.95 20.48
C ALA A 278 8.46 19.11 21.74
N PHE A 279 9.41 18.17 21.72
CA PHE A 279 9.75 17.37 22.89
C PHE A 279 10.29 18.21 24.05
N LEU A 280 11.25 19.10 23.78
CA LEU A 280 11.97 19.88 24.80
C LEU A 280 11.17 21.09 25.28
N LEU A 281 10.52 21.81 24.36
CA LEU A 281 9.96 23.12 24.63
C LEU A 281 8.45 23.17 24.56
N SER A 282 7.76 22.20 23.93
CA SER A 282 6.29 22.21 23.84
C SER A 282 5.67 20.82 23.92
N PRO A 283 5.85 20.10 25.05
CA PRO A 283 5.57 18.67 25.14
C PRO A 283 4.08 18.30 24.96
N THR A 284 3.17 19.27 24.97
CA THR A 284 1.73 19.09 24.72
C THR A 284 1.36 18.98 23.24
N THR A 285 2.25 19.36 22.32
CA THR A 285 1.96 19.33 20.87
C THR A 285 2.22 17.96 20.23
N ILE A 286 2.96 17.08 20.90
CA ILE A 286 3.23 15.72 20.44
C ILE A 286 2.39 14.69 21.21
N PRO A 287 1.98 13.57 20.58
CA PRO A 287 1.24 12.50 21.25
C PRO A 287 2.00 11.97 22.48
N ARG A 288 1.28 11.67 23.56
CA ARG A 288 1.87 11.18 24.83
C ARG A 288 2.73 9.93 24.63
N SER A 289 2.28 8.99 23.80
CA SER A 289 3.02 7.77 23.46
C SER A 289 4.36 8.08 22.81
N TYR A 290 4.38 9.05 21.89
CA TYR A 290 5.59 9.46 21.19
C TYR A 290 6.57 10.18 22.13
N ARG A 291 6.06 11.06 23.00
CA ARG A 291 6.87 11.72 24.03
C ARG A 291 7.54 10.73 24.98
N VAL A 292 6.80 9.74 25.47
CA VAL A 292 7.35 8.68 26.34
C VAL A 292 8.39 7.84 25.60
N TRP A 293 8.17 7.56 24.32
CA TRP A 293 9.16 6.87 23.48
C TRP A 293 10.46 7.67 23.34
N ILE A 294 10.39 8.98 23.01
CA ILE A 294 11.58 9.85 22.92
C ILE A 294 12.30 9.92 24.28
N GLN A 295 11.57 10.07 25.38
CA GLN A 295 12.15 10.09 26.73
C GLN A 295 12.94 8.80 27.04
N ARG A 296 12.40 7.64 26.67
CA ARG A 296 13.08 6.36 26.85
C ARG A 296 14.29 6.20 25.91
N ALA A 297 14.15 6.63 24.66
CA ALA A 297 15.21 6.52 23.66
C ALA A 297 16.40 7.45 23.94
N SER A 298 16.14 8.64 24.49
CA SER A 298 17.16 9.64 24.81
C SER A 298 18.01 9.30 26.03
N LYS A 299 17.58 8.34 26.87
CA LYS A 299 18.29 7.92 28.10
C LYS A 299 18.62 9.07 29.07
N VAL A 300 17.89 10.18 28.99
CA VAL A 300 18.02 11.29 29.93
C VAL A 300 16.95 11.22 31.02
N PRO A 301 17.22 11.73 32.24
CA PRO A 301 16.18 11.87 33.27
C PRO A 301 15.03 12.74 32.79
N ALA A 302 13.81 12.42 33.20
CA ALA A 302 12.63 13.21 32.88
C ALA A 302 12.68 14.60 33.55
N ALA A 303 13.24 14.68 34.76
CA ALA A 303 13.50 15.96 35.45
C ALA A 303 14.37 16.90 34.63
N CYS A 304 15.37 16.39 33.91
CA CYS A 304 16.25 17.22 33.08
C CYS A 304 15.48 17.92 31.95
N VAL A 305 14.57 17.18 31.29
CA VAL A 305 13.75 17.73 30.21
C VAL A 305 12.73 18.76 30.74
N ARG A 306 12.12 18.50 31.90
CA ARG A 306 11.21 19.45 32.57
C ARG A 306 11.94 20.73 33.00
N MET A 307 13.10 20.58 33.63
CA MET A 307 13.93 21.71 34.05
C MET A 307 14.37 22.56 32.87
N ASN A 308 14.81 21.94 31.76
CA ASN A 308 15.16 22.67 30.53
C ASN A 308 13.96 23.43 29.94
N HIS A 309 12.78 22.81 29.93
CA HIS A 309 11.54 23.45 29.49
C HIS A 309 11.22 24.70 30.33
N ASP A 310 11.21 24.55 31.65
CA ASP A 310 10.82 25.61 32.57
C ASP A 310 11.84 26.76 32.60
N LEU A 311 13.13 26.42 32.54
CA LEU A 311 14.21 27.41 32.44
C LEU A 311 14.10 28.23 31.14
N THR A 312 13.82 27.58 30.02
CA THR A 312 13.73 28.27 28.71
C THR A 312 12.45 29.12 28.59
N ARG A 313 11.32 28.68 29.15
CA ARG A 313 10.04 29.39 29.01
C ARG A 313 9.78 30.44 30.08
N THR A 314 10.21 30.17 31.31
CA THR A 314 9.84 30.99 32.48
C THR A 314 11.06 31.58 33.20
N GLY A 315 12.27 31.13 32.87
CA GLY A 315 13.50 31.52 33.58
C GLY A 315 13.58 30.99 35.01
N LYS A 316 12.68 30.09 35.41
CA LYS A 316 12.60 29.50 36.76
C LYS A 316 12.77 27.98 36.67
N PHE A 317 13.21 27.37 37.76
CA PHE A 317 13.33 25.91 37.89
C PHE A 317 12.65 25.45 39.18
N ASN A 318 12.10 24.24 39.17
CA ASN A 318 11.53 23.61 40.36
C ASN A 318 12.66 22.94 41.17
N LEU A 319 12.69 23.19 42.48
CA LEU A 319 13.66 22.59 43.40
C LEU A 319 13.48 21.07 43.51
N GLU A 320 12.28 20.55 43.26
CA GLU A 320 12.00 19.11 43.25
C GLU A 320 12.72 18.40 42.10
N ASP A 321 12.74 18.99 40.91
CA ASP A 321 13.45 18.44 39.75
C ASP A 321 14.96 18.42 39.99
N ILE A 322 15.50 19.43 40.68
CA ILE A 322 16.91 19.44 41.08
C ILE A 322 17.23 18.34 42.07
N LYS A 323 16.38 18.12 43.08
CA LYS A 323 16.57 17.02 44.04
C LYS A 323 16.52 15.66 43.34
N GLU A 324 15.60 15.49 42.38
CA GLU A 324 15.53 14.27 41.55
C GLU A 324 16.83 14.07 40.75
N LEU A 325 17.42 15.14 40.20
CA LEU A 325 18.68 15.08 39.45
C LEU A 325 19.92 14.88 40.32
N ILE A 326 19.99 15.48 41.51
CA ILE A 326 21.10 15.29 42.45
C ILE A 326 21.13 13.85 42.96
N ASN A 327 19.95 13.27 43.20
CA ASN A 327 19.81 11.88 43.62
C ASN A 327 19.86 10.88 42.44
N TRP A 328 20.04 11.38 41.20
CA TRP A 328 20.17 10.52 40.04
C TRP A 328 21.58 9.93 39.98
N GLU A 329 21.82 8.91 40.80
CA GLU A 329 23.01 8.08 40.68
C GLU A 329 22.99 7.33 39.33
N VAL A 330 24.19 7.10 38.77
CA VAL A 330 24.50 6.39 37.52
C VAL A 330 24.13 4.88 37.59
N SER A 331 23.09 4.51 38.33
CA SER A 331 22.65 3.12 38.55
C SER A 331 21.83 2.55 37.38
N ALA A 332 21.50 3.36 36.36
CA ALA A 332 20.64 2.95 35.25
C ALA A 332 21.38 2.45 34.00
N VAL A 333 22.72 2.50 33.96
CA VAL A 333 23.50 2.05 32.78
C VAL A 333 23.85 0.56 32.83
N PHE A 334 23.77 -0.09 34.00
CA PHE A 334 24.21 -1.49 34.20
C PHE A 334 23.17 -2.44 34.83
N ALA A 335 21.88 -2.11 34.84
CA ALA A 335 20.88 -3.09 35.26
C ALA A 335 20.68 -4.15 34.14
N PRO A 336 21.08 -5.42 34.34
CA PRO A 336 20.80 -6.45 33.36
C PRO A 336 19.29 -6.58 33.20
N GLN A 337 18.83 -6.53 31.96
CA GLN A 337 17.44 -6.78 31.59
C GLN A 337 17.06 -8.18 32.07
N VAL A 338 16.39 -8.28 33.21
CA VAL A 338 15.69 -9.50 33.60
C VAL A 338 14.52 -9.65 32.63
N CYS A 339 14.73 -10.49 31.62
CA CYS A 339 13.68 -11.02 30.77
C CYS A 339 12.60 -11.64 31.66
N THR A 340 11.48 -10.96 31.82
CA THR A 340 10.25 -11.57 32.34
C THR A 340 9.57 -12.29 31.18
N ALA A 341 9.38 -13.59 31.38
CA ALA A 341 8.96 -14.60 30.42
C ALA A 341 7.47 -14.53 30.03
#